data_AF-A0A804NFH4-F1
#
_entry.id   AF-A0A804NFH4-F1
#
_cell.length_a   1.000
_cell.length_b   1.000
_cell.length_c   1.000
_cell.angle_alpha   90.00
_cell.angle_beta   90.00
_cell.angle_gamma   90.00
#
_symmetry.space_group_name_H-M   'P 1'
#
loop_
_entity.id
_entity.type
_entity.pdbx_description
1 polymer ?
#
loop_
_entity_poly.entity_id
_entity_poly.type
_entity_poly.pdbx_seq_one_letter_code
_entity_poly.pdbx_strand_id
1 'polypeptide(L)'
;MATPAQQQGDQHQPRLQKVMVAVDESECSRHALEWALRNLAPTLAPPLLVLTVQPHFPLGYVSAASFGAPLGTVPPVAPELIRSMQEQQRELTQELLDKARAICAEHGSRF
;
A
#
# COMPACT_ATOMS: atom_id res chain seq x y z
N MET A 1 52.36 36.64 6.88
CA MET A 1 51.16 36.65 6.01
C MET A 1 50.35 35.43 6.35
N ALA A 2 49.23 35.62 7.04
CA ALA A 2 48.35 34.55 7.50
C ALA A 2 47.20 34.38 6.49
N THR A 3 47.02 33.16 5.98
CA THR A 3 45.84 32.76 5.22
C THR A 3 44.80 32.25 6.22
N PRO A 4 43.58 32.81 6.29
CA PRO A 4 42.55 32.24 7.13
C PRO A 4 41.97 30.99 6.44
N ALA A 5 41.94 29.88 7.18
CA ALA A 5 41.19 28.70 6.80
C ALA A 5 39.70 29.04 6.83
N GLN A 6 39.04 28.98 5.67
CA GLN A 6 37.60 29.10 5.57
C GLN A 6 36.97 27.88 6.26
N GLN A 7 36.33 28.13 7.40
CA GLN A 7 35.40 27.19 8.02
C GLN A 7 34.19 27.05 7.09
N GLN A 8 34.18 25.98 6.29
CA GLN A 8 33.03 25.55 5.52
C GLN A 8 31.97 25.10 6.52
N GLY A 9 31.01 25.97 6.83
CA GLY A 9 29.85 25.62 7.63
C GLY A 9 29.10 24.47 6.97
N ASP A 10 28.96 23.36 7.69
CA ASP A 10 28.01 22.30 7.38
C ASP A 10 26.61 22.91 7.39
N GLN A 11 26.15 23.37 6.23
CA GLN A 11 24.75 23.70 5.99
C GLN A 11 23.96 22.40 6.14
N HIS A 12 23.42 22.16 7.34
CA HIS A 12 22.45 21.11 7.61
C HIS A 12 21.17 21.43 6.84
N GLN A 13 21.16 21.12 5.55
CA GLN A 13 19.95 21.18 4.75
C GLN A 13 19.02 20.10 5.32
N PRO A 14 17.84 20.45 5.88
CA PRO A 14 16.95 19.46 6.46
C PRO A 14 16.57 18.46 5.36
N ARG A 15 17.04 17.21 5.50
CA ARG A 15 16.67 16.15 4.56
C ARG A 15 15.18 15.92 4.70
N LEU A 16 14.41 16.27 3.66
CA LEU A 16 12.99 15.99 3.60
C LEU A 16 12.80 14.46 3.69
N GLN A 17 12.29 13.99 4.82
CA GLN A 17 12.06 12.57 5.06
C GLN A 17 10.72 12.17 4.44
N LYS A 18 10.74 11.24 3.49
CA LYS A 18 9.52 10.66 2.91
C LYS A 18 9.20 9.36 3.65
N VAL A 19 8.00 9.28 4.22
CA VAL A 19 7.52 8.08 4.90
C VAL A 19 6.37 7.47 4.12
N MET A 20 6.42 6.15 3.95
CA MET A 20 5.36 5.38 3.31
C MET A 20 4.92 4.26 4.27
N VAL A 21 3.60 4.10 4.42
CA VAL A 21 2.99 3.06 5.24
C VAL A 21 2.26 2.08 4.33
N ALA A 22 2.67 0.82 4.36
CA ALA A 22 1.99 -0.26 3.65
C ALA A 22 0.81 -0.77 4.49
N VAL A 23 -0.37 -0.87 3.88
CA VAL A 23 -1.61 -1.32 4.52
C VAL A 23 -2.24 -2.47 3.75
N ASP A 24 -2.75 -3.44 4.51
CA ASP A 24 -3.47 -4.62 4.07
C ASP A 24 -4.73 -4.82 4.95
N GLU A 25 -5.46 -5.91 4.80
CA GLU A 25 -6.66 -6.21 5.62
C GLU A 25 -6.34 -6.59 7.08
N SER A 26 -5.07 -6.64 7.47
CA SER A 26 -4.71 -7.05 8.83
C SER A 26 -4.95 -5.93 9.85
N GLU A 27 -5.41 -6.33 11.04
CA GLU A 27 -5.50 -5.43 12.19
C GLU A 27 -4.13 -4.80 12.52
N CYS A 28 -3.04 -5.54 12.31
CA CYS A 28 -1.68 -5.07 12.56
C CYS A 28 -1.33 -3.86 11.68
N SER A 29 -1.67 -3.89 10.39
CA SER A 29 -1.38 -2.77 9.49
C SER A 29 -2.24 -1.54 9.81
N ARG A 30 -3.48 -1.73 10.29
CA ARG A 30 -4.32 -0.65 10.82
C ARG A 30 -3.66 0.04 12.01
N HIS A 31 -3.22 -0.71 13.01
CA HIS A 31 -2.55 -0.15 14.19
C HIS A 31 -1.23 0.55 13.80
N ALA A 32 -0.50 0.02 12.82
CA ALA A 32 0.71 0.66 12.30
C ALA A 32 0.39 2.01 11.63
N LEU A 33 -0.69 2.10 10.84
CA LEU A 33 -1.14 3.35 10.23
C LEU A 33 -1.54 4.39 11.29
N GLU A 34 -2.36 4.00 12.26
CA GLU A 34 -2.76 4.90 13.37
C GLU A 34 -1.53 5.40 14.14
N TRP A 35 -0.59 4.51 14.45
CA TRP A 35 0.64 4.89 15.13
C TRP A 35 1.46 5.87 14.29
N ALA A 36 1.61 5.63 12.99
CA ALA A 36 2.37 6.51 12.10
C ALA A 36 1.72 7.89 11.97
N LEU A 37 0.39 7.96 11.90
CA LEU A 37 -0.34 9.22 11.87
C LEU A 37 -0.19 10.02 13.16
N ARG A 38 -0.22 9.35 14.32
CA ARG A 38 -0.07 10.03 15.62
C ARG A 38 1.35 10.51 15.89
N ASN A 39 2.36 9.74 15.47
CA ASN A 39 3.74 9.97 15.90
C ASN A 39 4.63 10.59 14.81
N LEU A 40 4.40 10.25 13.54
CA LEU A 40 5.27 10.68 12.44
C LEU A 40 4.66 11.86 11.69
N ALA A 41 3.37 11.83 11.36
CA ALA A 41 2.74 12.88 10.55
C ALA A 41 2.97 14.32 11.04
N PRO A 42 2.98 14.64 12.36
CA PRO A 42 3.25 15.99 12.85
C PRO A 42 4.68 16.49 12.58
N THR A 43 5.61 15.58 12.33
CA THR A 43 7.05 15.88 12.18
C THR A 43 7.53 15.85 10.73
N LEU A 44 6.67 15.41 9.80
CA LEU A 44 7.03 15.20 8.40
C LEU A 44 6.63 16.41 7.54
N ALA A 45 7.57 16.84 6.70
CA ALA A 45 7.36 17.73 5.56
C ALA A 45 8.08 17.07 4.39
N PRO A 46 7.48 16.09 3.67
CA PRO A 46 6.22 16.06 2.90
C PRO A 46 5.13 15.13 3.53
N PRO A 47 3.91 15.02 2.95
CA PRO A 47 2.85 14.16 3.49
C PRO A 47 3.22 12.67 3.49
N LEU A 48 2.68 11.94 4.47
CA LEU A 48 2.78 10.50 4.60
C LEU A 48 2.06 9.81 3.43
N LEU A 49 2.74 8.85 2.78
CA LEU A 49 2.17 8.07 1.69
C LEU A 49 1.57 6.78 2.23
N VAL A 50 0.32 6.49 1.87
CA VAL A 50 -0.32 5.20 2.18
C VAL A 50 -0.36 4.34 0.94
N LEU A 51 0.17 3.13 1.03
CA LEU A 51 0.24 2.16 -0.07
C LEU A 51 -0.54 0.91 0.31
N THR A 52 -1.42 0.47 -0.57
CA THR A 52 -1.98 -0.90 -0.53
C THR A 52 -1.58 -1.66 -1.78
N VAL A 53 -1.43 -2.97 -1.66
CA VAL A 53 -1.08 -3.86 -2.77
C VAL A 53 -2.24 -4.82 -3.00
N GLN A 54 -2.83 -4.75 -4.20
CA GLN A 54 -3.78 -5.75 -4.65
C GLN A 54 -2.99 -7.01 -5.07
N PRO A 55 -3.18 -8.16 -4.41
CA PRO A 55 -2.46 -9.37 -4.77
C PRO A 55 -2.89 -9.84 -6.17
N HIS A 56 -1.95 -10.08 -7.07
CA HIS A 56 -2.28 -10.61 -8.39
C HIS A 56 -2.46 -12.13 -8.30
N PHE A 57 -3.69 -12.64 -8.52
CA PHE A 57 -3.90 -14.09 -8.61
C PHE A 57 -3.40 -14.61 -9.96
N PRO A 58 -2.40 -15.51 -10.00
CA PRO A 58 -2.04 -16.16 -11.24
C PRO A 58 -3.20 -17.06 -11.67
N LEU A 59 -3.77 -16.78 -12.85
CA LEU A 59 -4.82 -17.57 -13.51
C LEU A 59 -4.48 -19.06 -13.63
N GLY A 60 -3.18 -19.41 -13.53
CA GLY A 60 -2.72 -20.80 -13.45
C GLY A 60 -3.29 -21.59 -12.27
N TYR A 61 -3.62 -20.95 -11.14
CA TYR A 61 -4.24 -21.63 -10.00
C TYR A 61 -5.67 -22.07 -10.31
N VAL A 62 -6.44 -21.20 -10.99
CA VAL A 62 -7.81 -21.51 -11.42
C VAL A 62 -7.80 -22.62 -12.47
N SER A 63 -6.80 -22.62 -13.36
CA SER A 63 -6.62 -23.69 -14.35
C SER A 63 -6.19 -25.03 -13.74
N ALA A 64 -5.39 -25.03 -12.68
CA ALA A 64 -4.96 -26.25 -11.98
C ALA A 64 -6.09 -26.88 -11.15
N ALA A 65 -7.01 -26.07 -10.62
CA ALA A 65 -8.21 -26.59 -9.93
C ALA A 65 -9.10 -27.46 -10.84
N SER A 66 -9.00 -27.29 -12.17
CA SER A 66 -9.71 -28.11 -13.14
C SER A 66 -9.02 -29.45 -13.47
N PHE A 67 -7.78 -29.67 -13.03
CA PHE A 67 -6.99 -30.86 -13.37
C PHE A 67 -7.48 -32.15 -12.71
N GLY A 68 -8.38 -32.05 -11.72
CA GLY A 68 -9.07 -33.19 -11.11
C GLY A 68 -10.39 -33.58 -11.79
N ALA A 69 -10.84 -32.84 -12.80
CA ALA A 69 -12.09 -33.16 -13.49
C ALA A 69 -11.86 -34.20 -14.61
N PRO A 70 -12.85 -35.06 -14.90
CA PRO A 70 -12.78 -36.01 -16.01
C PRO A 70 -12.36 -35.33 -17.32
N LEU A 71 -11.47 -35.99 -18.08
CA LEU A 71 -11.08 -35.55 -19.42
C LEU A 71 -12.34 -35.33 -20.29
N GLY A 72 -12.53 -34.10 -20.76
CA GLY A 72 -13.68 -33.70 -21.58
C GLY A 72 -14.85 -33.04 -20.83
N THR A 73 -14.79 -32.91 -19.49
CA THR A 73 -15.83 -32.21 -18.69
C THR A 73 -15.36 -30.88 -18.13
N VAL A 74 -14.12 -30.47 -18.39
CA VAL A 74 -13.59 -29.17 -17.96
C VAL A 74 -14.02 -28.09 -18.97
N PRO A 75 -14.96 -27.18 -18.64
CA PRO A 75 -15.07 -25.96 -19.41
C PRO A 75 -13.74 -25.20 -19.31
N PRO A 76 -13.22 -24.59 -20.39
CA PRO A 76 -12.08 -23.68 -20.29
C PRO A 76 -12.42 -22.67 -19.21
N VAL A 77 -11.49 -22.43 -18.27
CA VAL A 77 -11.67 -21.56 -17.09
C VAL A 77 -12.65 -20.45 -17.43
N ALA A 78 -13.86 -20.51 -16.84
CA ALA A 78 -14.96 -19.65 -17.25
C ALA A 78 -14.49 -18.19 -17.18
N PRO A 79 -14.44 -17.45 -18.29
CA PRO A 79 -14.00 -16.05 -18.30
C PRO A 79 -14.78 -15.19 -17.28
N GLU A 80 -16.02 -15.58 -17.01
CA GLU A 80 -16.88 -14.95 -16.00
C GLU A 80 -16.39 -15.18 -14.57
N LEU A 81 -15.81 -16.34 -14.24
CA LEU A 81 -15.20 -16.59 -12.92
C LEU A 81 -13.95 -15.73 -12.73
N ILE A 82 -13.12 -15.64 -13.77
CA ILE A 82 -11.93 -14.77 -13.77
C ILE A 82 -12.34 -13.32 -13.54
N ARG A 83 -13.35 -12.85 -14.30
CA ARG A 83 -13.87 -11.49 -14.17
C ARG A 83 -14.43 -11.24 -12.76
N SER A 84 -15.25 -12.14 -12.24
CA SER A 84 -15.83 -12.05 -10.90
C SER A 84 -14.74 -11.97 -9.82
N MET A 85 -13.68 -12.78 -9.92
CA MET A 85 -12.55 -12.70 -8.98
C MET A 85 -11.85 -11.34 -9.07
N GLN A 86 -11.57 -10.83 -10.26
CA GLN A 86 -10.93 -9.51 -10.45
C GLN A 86 -11.79 -8.37 -9.91
N GLU A 87 -13.10 -8.42 -10.15
CA GLU A 87 -14.06 -7.44 -9.63
C GLU A 87 -14.10 -7.45 -8.10
N GLN A 88 -14.18 -8.63 -7.50
CA GLN A 88 -14.15 -8.77 -6.04
C GLN A 88 -12.85 -8.21 -5.44
N GLN A 89 -11.70 -8.47 -6.07
CA GLN A 89 -10.44 -7.92 -5.59
C GLN A 89 -10.40 -6.40 -5.66
N ARG A 90 -10.94 -5.82 -6.74
CA ARG A 90 -11.06 -4.37 -6.89
C ARG A 90 -11.93 -3.76 -5.81
N GLU A 91 -13.07 -4.38 -5.51
CA GLU A 91 -13.97 -3.95 -4.45
C GLU A 91 -13.28 -3.97 -3.07
N LEU A 92 -12.62 -5.07 -2.72
CA LEU A 92 -11.88 -5.19 -1.46
C LEU A 92 -10.76 -4.14 -1.35
N THR A 93 -10.00 -3.93 -2.42
CA THR A 93 -8.92 -2.92 -2.42
C THR A 93 -9.48 -1.51 -2.28
N GLN A 94 -10.64 -1.24 -2.87
CA GLN A 94 -11.31 0.05 -2.75
C GLN A 94 -11.83 0.28 -1.33
N GLU A 95 -12.45 -0.73 -0.72
CA GLU A 95 -12.90 -0.69 0.67
C GLU A 95 -11.72 -0.41 1.63
N LEU A 96 -10.58 -1.08 1.42
CA LEU A 96 -9.38 -0.84 2.20
C LEU A 96 -8.87 0.60 2.09
N LEU A 97 -8.86 1.14 0.87
CA LEU A 97 -8.48 2.53 0.63
C LEU A 97 -9.44 3.51 1.28
N ASP A 98 -10.74 3.21 1.28
CA ASP A 98 -11.75 4.06 1.93
C ASP A 98 -11.61 4.04 3.45
N LYS A 99 -11.33 2.87 4.05
CA LYS A 99 -10.98 2.75 5.47
C LYS A 99 -9.72 3.55 5.81
N ALA A 100 -8.66 3.41 5.01
CA ALA A 100 -7.42 4.16 5.22
C ALA A 100 -7.65 5.68 5.11
N ARG A 101 -8.44 6.13 4.11
CA ARG A 101 -8.85 7.53 3.97
C ARG A 101 -9.60 8.05 5.19
N ALA A 102 -10.55 7.27 5.72
CA ALA A 102 -11.31 7.64 6.91
C ALA A 102 -10.38 7.85 8.12
N ILE A 103 -9.47 6.91 8.37
CA ILE A 103 -8.48 7.01 9.46
C ILE A 103 -7.60 8.25 9.29
N CYS A 104 -7.12 8.53 8.07
CA CYS A 104 -6.34 9.74 7.79
C CYS A 104 -7.12 11.04 8.00
N ALA A 105 -8.41 11.07 7.63
CA ALA A 105 -9.27 12.23 7.81
C ALA A 105 -9.53 12.54 9.30
N GLU A 106 -9.71 11.51 10.13
CA GLU A 106 -9.84 11.65 11.59
C GLU A 106 -8.59 12.28 12.23
N HIS A 107 -7.41 12.02 11.68
CA HIS A 107 -6.13 12.53 12.19
C HIS A 107 -5.71 13.88 11.55
N GLY A 108 -6.58 14.51 10.76
CA GLY A 108 -6.34 15.83 10.16
C GLY A 108 -5.36 15.86 8.98
N SER A 109 -4.92 14.68 8.50
CA SER A 109 -4.07 14.55 7.33
C SER A 109 -4.90 14.45 6.04
N ARG A 110 -4.64 15.31 5.05
CA ARG A 110 -5.21 15.15 3.70
C ARG A 110 -4.50 14.00 3.00
N PHE A 111 -5.30 13.03 2.53
CA PHE A 111 -4.89 11.90 1.70
C PHE A 111 -4.62 12.34 0.26
#